data_AF-A0A7S3NTJ1-F1
#
_entry.id   AF-A0A7S3NTJ1-F1
#
_cell.length_a   1.000
_cell.length_b   1.000
_cell.length_c   1.000
_cell.angle_alpha   90.00
_cell.angle_beta   90.00
_cell.angle_gamma   90.00
#
_symmetry.space_group_name_H-M   'P 1'
#
loop_
_entity.id
_entity.type
_entity.pdbx_description
1 polymer ?
#
loop_
_entity_poly.entity_id
_entity_poly.type
_entity_poly.pdbx_seq_one_letter_code
_entity_poly.pdbx_strand_id
1 'polypeptide(L)'
;MLDYLEHTLGGGRVKSQKQFLDNDRKVLRFFTYSDEEPYVIHYYLADDTIEIREVNFANSGKHSFALLLRRQKLPKVFSVGQPGLDTNEESYLTEDEIKPGDAIIAFGRSFKITGVDEFTQKYYKKNYNQHFPLTDASGASYGDHPPPVARAEPPPYNGFGDEEDTLGYVKKLLPEKPKKDFFKYVDNDKKTFRYTARFNTQIPEDVDRRFIICFFLADDTLSIFEPAQKNSGVVGGKFLERRKYKKKNGEFITPSDFVIGGDVVINAHSFHILNADEQ
;
A
#
# COMPACT_ATOMS: atom_id res chain seq x y z
N MET A 1 -21.64 -34.38 47.62
CA MET A 1 -20.90 -34.63 46.36
C MET A 1 -19.42 -34.25 46.51
N LEU A 2 -19.10 -33.15 47.21
CA LEU A 2 -17.73 -32.83 47.67
C LEU A 2 -17.14 -33.94 48.57
N ASP A 3 -17.88 -34.39 49.58
CA ASP A 3 -17.42 -35.44 50.51
C ASP A 3 -17.20 -36.81 49.85
N TYR A 4 -17.89 -37.08 48.73
CA TYR A 4 -17.75 -38.34 47.97
C TYR A 4 -16.46 -38.36 47.13
N LEU A 5 -15.99 -37.19 46.69
CA LEU A 5 -14.75 -37.03 45.93
C LEU A 5 -13.50 -37.07 46.82
N GLU A 6 -13.60 -36.60 48.08
CA GLU A 6 -12.50 -36.71 49.06
C GLU A 6 -12.20 -38.18 49.42
N HIS A 7 -13.24 -39.02 49.53
CA HIS A 7 -13.10 -40.39 50.00
C HIS A 7 -12.52 -41.36 48.95
N THR A 8 -12.56 -41.01 47.66
CA THR A 8 -12.15 -41.89 46.55
C THR A 8 -10.71 -41.63 46.07
N LEU A 9 -10.10 -40.50 46.42
CA LEU A 9 -8.79 -40.07 45.87
C LEU A 9 -7.65 -39.95 46.90
N GLY A 10 -7.81 -40.54 48.09
CA GLY A 10 -6.70 -40.67 49.04
C GLY A 10 -6.21 -39.33 49.61
N GLY A 11 -7.07 -38.64 50.38
CA GLY A 11 -6.63 -37.76 51.48
C GLY A 11 -5.72 -36.58 51.13
N GLY A 12 -5.75 -36.06 49.90
CA GLY A 12 -5.12 -34.79 49.53
C GLY A 12 -6.14 -33.66 49.49
N ARG A 13 -5.77 -32.45 49.95
CA ARG A 13 -6.58 -31.23 49.77
C ARG A 13 -7.02 -31.12 48.30
N VAL A 14 -8.31 -31.28 48.03
CA VAL A 14 -8.86 -31.13 46.68
C VAL A 14 -8.64 -29.69 46.25
N LYS A 15 -7.76 -29.47 45.25
CA LYS A 15 -7.63 -28.14 44.63
C LYS A 15 -9.02 -27.71 44.15
N SER A 16 -9.40 -26.48 44.44
CA SER A 16 -10.70 -25.92 44.04
C SER A 16 -10.92 -26.11 42.54
N GLN A 17 -11.74 -27.11 42.16
CA GLN A 17 -12.03 -27.44 40.75
C GLN A 17 -12.84 -26.33 40.07
N LYS A 18 -13.31 -25.34 40.83
CA LYS A 18 -14.12 -24.23 40.35
C LYS A 18 -13.40 -23.44 39.24
N GLN A 19 -12.11 -23.12 39.42
CA GLN A 19 -11.34 -22.36 38.44
C GLN A 19 -11.25 -23.11 37.10
N PHE A 20 -10.98 -24.42 37.16
CA PHE A 20 -10.93 -25.28 35.99
C PHE A 20 -12.28 -25.32 35.26
N LEU A 21 -13.39 -25.49 35.98
CA LEU A 21 -14.72 -25.57 35.40
C LEU A 21 -15.18 -24.22 34.80
N ASP A 22 -14.91 -23.11 35.48
CA ASP A 22 -15.33 -21.78 35.03
C ASP A 22 -14.52 -21.28 33.82
N ASN A 23 -13.25 -21.71 33.71
CA ASN A 23 -12.31 -21.24 32.70
C ASN A 23 -11.84 -22.32 31.72
N ASP A 24 -12.54 -23.45 31.63
CA ASP A 24 -12.21 -24.50 30.68
C ASP A 24 -12.14 -23.95 29.24
N ARG A 25 -11.07 -24.33 28.53
CA ARG A 25 -10.74 -23.89 27.16
C ARG A 25 -10.57 -22.38 26.94
N LYS A 26 -10.53 -21.56 28.00
CA LYS A 26 -10.21 -20.14 27.88
C LYS A 26 -8.71 -19.92 27.94
N VAL A 27 -8.14 -19.41 26.85
CA VAL A 27 -6.70 -19.17 26.71
C VAL A 27 -6.48 -17.73 26.29
N LEU A 28 -5.66 -17.01 27.05
CA LEU A 28 -5.19 -15.69 26.65
C LEU A 28 -3.98 -15.87 25.75
N ARG A 29 -4.01 -15.21 24.58
CA ARG A 29 -2.98 -15.31 23.55
C ARG A 29 -2.33 -13.96 23.35
N PHE A 30 -1.02 -13.91 23.58
CA PHE A 30 -0.18 -12.73 23.45
C PHE A 30 0.82 -12.93 22.31
N PHE A 31 0.93 -11.93 21.44
CA PHE A 31 1.96 -11.83 20.42
C PHE A 31 3.13 -11.05 21.02
N THR A 32 4.31 -11.65 20.99
CA THR A 32 5.49 -11.11 21.67
C THR A 32 6.74 -11.16 20.81
N TYR A 33 7.70 -10.29 21.10
CA TYR A 33 9.05 -10.33 20.55
C TYR A 33 10.10 -10.49 21.64
N SER A 34 11.10 -11.33 21.38
CA SER A 34 12.34 -11.43 22.16
C SER A 34 13.50 -11.47 21.18
N ASP A 35 14.52 -10.63 21.39
CA ASP A 35 15.73 -10.59 20.54
C ASP A 35 15.44 -10.50 19.02
N GLU A 36 14.46 -9.67 18.63
CA GLU A 36 13.99 -9.48 17.24
C GLU A 36 13.24 -10.69 16.64
N GLU A 37 13.01 -11.72 17.45
CA GLU A 37 12.31 -12.92 17.05
C GLU A 37 10.90 -12.97 17.64
N PRO A 38 9.91 -13.43 16.86
CA PRO A 38 8.54 -13.46 17.33
C PRO A 38 8.14 -14.79 17.98
N TYR A 39 7.39 -14.66 19.07
CA TYR A 39 6.89 -15.75 19.89
C TYR A 39 5.41 -15.52 20.22
N VAL A 40 4.66 -16.61 20.33
CA VAL A 40 3.28 -16.61 20.81
C VAL A 40 3.25 -17.20 22.21
N ILE A 41 2.75 -16.42 23.17
CA ILE A 41 2.57 -16.87 24.55
C ILE A 41 1.09 -17.18 24.76
N HIS A 42 0.82 -18.39 25.25
CA HIS A 42 -0.49 -18.82 25.70
C HIS A 42 -0.53 -18.87 27.23
N TYR A 43 -1.50 -18.20 27.83
CA TYR A 43 -1.81 -18.27 29.25
C TYR A 43 -3.15 -18.99 29.44
N TYR A 44 -3.13 -20.09 30.19
CA TYR A 44 -4.30 -20.93 30.43
C TYR A 44 -4.99 -20.53 31.73
N LEU A 45 -6.19 -19.94 31.63
CA LEU A 45 -6.97 -19.46 32.77
C LEU A 45 -7.51 -20.58 33.68
N ALA A 46 -7.47 -21.83 33.20
CA ALA A 46 -7.96 -22.99 33.93
C ALA A 46 -6.99 -23.44 35.04
N ASP A 47 -5.68 -23.19 34.89
CA ASP A 47 -4.64 -23.68 35.80
C ASP A 47 -3.46 -22.73 36.03
N ASP A 48 -3.52 -21.51 35.50
CA ASP A 48 -2.49 -20.46 35.60
C ASP A 48 -1.13 -20.93 35.08
N THR A 49 -1.16 -21.63 33.96
CA THR A 49 0.04 -22.12 33.28
C THR A 49 0.31 -21.34 32.01
N ILE A 50 1.58 -21.28 31.63
CA ILE A 50 2.08 -20.56 30.45
C ILE A 50 2.78 -21.54 29.52
N GLU A 51 2.55 -21.37 28.23
CA GLU A 51 3.22 -22.07 27.14
C GLU A 51 3.77 -21.04 26.15
N ILE A 52 5.02 -21.19 25.70
CA ILE A 52 5.65 -20.27 24.74
C ILE A 52 5.97 -21.04 23.46
N ARG A 53 5.42 -20.57 22.34
CA ARG A 53 5.58 -21.17 21.00
C ARG A 53 6.41 -20.26 20.12
N GLU A 54 7.28 -20.86 19.33
CA GLU A 54 8.07 -20.14 18.32
C GLU A 54 7.23 -19.96 17.05
N VAL A 55 7.36 -18.79 16.41
CA VAL A 55 6.77 -18.55 15.09
C VAL A 55 7.84 -18.78 14.03
N ASN A 56 7.66 -19.84 13.24
CA ASN A 56 8.62 -20.20 12.19
C ASN A 56 8.23 -19.57 10.86
N PHE A 57 9.21 -18.95 10.19
CA PHE A 57 9.05 -18.40 8.83
C PHE A 57 9.72 -19.28 7.79
N ALA A 58 9.17 -19.23 6.57
CA ALA A 58 9.81 -19.81 5.41
C ALA A 58 11.20 -19.16 5.21
N ASN A 59 12.20 -19.99 4.91
CA ASN A 59 13.59 -19.55 4.69
C ASN A 59 14.27 -18.85 5.89
N SER A 60 13.80 -19.08 7.13
CA SER A 60 14.44 -18.51 8.34
C SER A 60 15.80 -19.14 8.69
N GLY A 61 16.16 -20.28 8.11
CA GLY A 61 17.39 -20.99 8.39
C GLY A 61 17.43 -21.71 9.75
N LYS A 62 16.37 -21.59 10.57
CA LYS A 62 16.23 -22.28 11.84
C LYS A 62 15.60 -23.65 11.68
N HIS A 63 15.97 -24.56 12.58
CA HIS A 63 15.27 -25.83 12.71
C HIS A 63 13.86 -25.58 13.25
N SER A 64 12.85 -26.22 12.65
CA SER A 64 11.45 -26.05 13.04
C SER A 64 11.18 -26.73 14.38
N PHE A 65 11.20 -25.97 15.47
CA PHE A 65 10.65 -26.37 16.76
C PHE A 65 9.35 -25.61 17.01
N ALA A 66 8.35 -26.30 17.59
CA ALA A 66 7.03 -25.71 17.83
C ALA A 66 6.92 -25.01 19.20
N LEU A 67 7.79 -25.36 20.15
CA LEU A 67 7.73 -24.94 21.55
C LEU A 67 9.10 -24.47 22.00
N LEU A 68 9.14 -23.26 22.54
CA LEU A 68 10.29 -22.77 23.31
C LEU A 68 10.15 -23.21 24.77
N LEU A 69 8.95 -23.10 25.33
CA LEU A 69 8.65 -23.45 26.71
C LEU A 69 7.41 -24.34 26.79
N ARG A 70 7.56 -25.53 27.38
CA ARG A 70 6.43 -26.41 27.67
C ARG A 70 5.45 -25.76 28.65
N ARG A 71 4.18 -26.13 28.56
CA ARG A 71 3.13 -25.68 29.48
C ARG A 71 3.50 -25.97 30.94
N GLN A 72 3.72 -24.92 31.72
CA GLN A 72 4.01 -25.01 33.17
C GLN A 72 3.69 -23.68 33.85
N LYS A 73 3.62 -23.69 35.19
CA LYS A 73 3.52 -22.44 35.95
C LYS A 73 4.84 -21.68 35.85
N LEU A 74 4.78 -20.38 35.59
CA LEU A 74 5.97 -19.56 35.43
C LEU A 74 6.37 -18.95 36.78
N PRO A 75 7.49 -19.37 37.40
CA PRO A 75 7.96 -18.77 38.63
C PRO A 75 8.52 -17.36 38.37
N LYS A 76 8.21 -16.40 39.24
CA LYS A 76 8.77 -15.03 39.16
C LYS A 76 10.22 -14.97 39.63
N VAL A 77 10.52 -15.71 40.70
CA VAL A 77 11.85 -15.77 41.30
C VAL A 77 12.41 -17.16 41.04
N PHE A 78 13.55 -17.20 40.34
CA PHE A 78 14.32 -18.43 40.15
C PHE A 78 15.25 -18.63 41.33
N SER A 79 14.71 -19.08 42.47
CA SER A 79 15.53 -19.54 43.60
C SER A 79 15.69 -21.05 43.53
N VAL A 80 16.92 -21.54 43.39
CA VAL A 80 17.20 -22.97 43.53
C VAL A 80 17.15 -23.30 45.02
N GLY A 81 16.01 -23.83 45.47
CA GLY A 81 15.86 -24.34 46.83
C GLY A 81 16.74 -25.57 47.07
N GLN A 82 17.09 -25.83 48.34
CA GLN A 82 17.70 -27.09 48.71
C GLN A 82 16.71 -28.25 48.46
N PRO A 83 17.17 -29.40 47.94
CA PRO A 83 16.30 -30.56 47.73
C PRO A 83 15.56 -30.95 49.02
N GLY A 84 14.24 -31.04 48.97
CA GLY A 84 13.39 -31.43 50.11
C GLY A 84 12.89 -30.29 51.01
N LEU A 85 13.22 -29.04 50.69
CA LEU A 85 12.61 -27.88 51.35
C LEU A 85 11.43 -27.38 50.49
N ASP A 86 10.20 -27.73 50.88
CA ASP A 86 8.98 -27.11 50.35
C ASP A 86 8.87 -25.68 50.89
N THR A 87 9.73 -24.77 50.41
CA THR A 87 9.52 -23.32 50.61
C THR A 87 8.28 -22.91 49.84
N ASN A 88 7.15 -22.98 50.53
CA ASN A 88 5.77 -22.78 50.07
C ASN A 88 5.44 -21.34 49.64
N GLU A 89 6.37 -20.60 49.04
CA GLU A 89 6.10 -19.28 48.47
C GLU A 89 6.70 -19.13 47.07
N GLU A 90 6.54 -20.16 46.24
CA GLU A 90 6.74 -20.00 44.79
C GLU A 90 5.68 -19.03 44.25
N SER A 91 6.05 -17.76 44.13
CA SER A 91 5.21 -16.75 43.48
C SER A 91 5.22 -17.00 41.96
N TYR A 92 4.08 -17.44 41.44
CA TYR A 92 3.88 -17.65 40.02
C TYR A 92 3.26 -16.43 39.35
N LEU A 93 3.58 -16.22 38.08
CA LEU A 93 2.95 -15.18 37.26
C LEU A 93 1.45 -15.48 37.11
N THR A 94 0.63 -14.49 37.44
CA THR A 94 -0.83 -14.52 37.32
C THR A 94 -1.31 -13.53 36.26
N GLU A 95 -2.54 -13.68 35.78
CA GLU A 95 -3.08 -12.89 34.67
C GLU A 95 -3.24 -11.39 34.98
N ASP A 96 -3.41 -11.02 36.26
CA ASP A 96 -3.58 -9.65 36.73
C ASP A 96 -2.29 -8.81 36.68
N GLU A 97 -1.15 -9.49 36.69
CA GLU A 97 0.16 -8.86 36.64
C GLU A 97 0.64 -8.54 35.23
N ILE A 98 0.03 -9.17 34.22
CA ILE A 98 0.35 -8.94 32.81
C ILE A 98 -0.36 -7.66 32.36
N LYS A 99 0.41 -6.57 32.20
CA LYS A 99 -0.10 -5.25 31.82
C LYS A 99 0.33 -4.86 30.40
N PRO A 100 -0.41 -3.96 29.73
CA PRO A 100 0.00 -3.41 28.44
C PRO A 100 1.33 -2.67 28.56
N GLY A 101 2.31 -3.03 27.73
CA GLY A 101 3.64 -2.42 27.69
C GLY A 101 4.70 -3.10 28.56
N ASP A 102 4.29 -3.94 29.52
CA ASP A 102 5.22 -4.73 30.32
C ASP A 102 5.67 -5.97 29.55
N ALA A 103 6.94 -6.37 29.75
CA ALA A 103 7.50 -7.57 29.15
C ALA A 103 7.32 -8.76 30.11
N ILE A 104 6.94 -9.92 29.56
CA ILE A 104 6.88 -11.17 30.32
C ILE A 104 8.31 -11.72 30.40
N ILE A 105 8.83 -11.90 31.61
CA ILE A 105 10.17 -12.45 31.83
C ILE A 105 10.04 -13.95 32.10
N ALA A 106 10.63 -14.78 31.24
CA ALA A 106 10.65 -16.23 31.42
C ALA A 106 12.08 -16.78 31.29
N PHE A 107 12.56 -17.43 32.35
CA PHE A 107 13.89 -18.08 32.42
C PHE A 107 15.05 -17.18 31.94
N GLY A 108 15.01 -15.90 32.29
CA GLY A 108 16.04 -14.92 31.93
C GLY A 108 15.88 -14.26 30.55
N ARG A 109 14.86 -14.63 29.76
CA ARG A 109 14.49 -13.94 28.51
C ARG A 109 13.31 -12.99 28.71
N SER A 110 13.34 -11.83 28.04
CA SER A 110 12.27 -10.82 28.11
C SER A 110 11.42 -10.81 26.84
N PHE A 111 10.14 -11.11 26.98
CA PHE A 111 9.17 -11.15 25.88
C PHE A 111 8.31 -9.87 25.91
N LYS A 112 8.58 -8.95 25.00
CA LYS A 112 7.81 -7.69 24.87
C LYS A 112 6.50 -7.96 24.16
N ILE A 113 5.37 -7.59 24.76
CA ILE A 113 4.05 -7.76 24.16
C ILE A 113 3.82 -6.69 23.09
N THR A 114 3.60 -7.11 21.85
CA THR A 114 3.27 -6.20 20.74
C THR A 114 1.77 -6.11 20.50
N GLY A 115 1.05 -7.21 20.76
CA GLY A 115 -0.40 -7.24 20.60
C GLY A 115 -1.05 -8.49 21.16
N VAL A 116 -2.37 -8.50 21.13
CA VAL A 116 -3.17 -9.62 21.66
C VAL A 116 -4.28 -10.03 20.69
N ASP A 117 -4.82 -11.22 20.93
CA ASP A 117 -5.99 -11.72 20.25
C ASP A 117 -7.30 -11.05 20.70
N GLU A 118 -8.35 -11.11 19.87
CA GLU A 118 -9.63 -10.45 20.13
C GLU A 118 -10.26 -10.90 21.45
N PHE A 119 -10.17 -12.21 21.76
CA PHE A 119 -10.66 -12.77 23.02
C PHE A 119 -9.93 -12.16 24.23
N THR A 120 -8.60 -12.10 24.16
CA THR A 120 -7.72 -11.60 25.22
C THR A 120 -8.00 -10.11 25.48
N GLN A 121 -8.15 -9.31 24.42
CA GLN A 121 -8.49 -7.89 24.55
C GLN A 121 -9.82 -7.69 25.28
N LYS A 122 -10.86 -8.44 24.89
CA LYS A 122 -12.18 -8.38 25.54
C LYS A 122 -12.12 -8.81 27.00
N TYR A 123 -11.34 -9.83 27.32
CA TYR A 123 -11.14 -10.33 28.67
C TYR A 123 -10.52 -9.26 29.59
N TYR A 124 -9.39 -8.65 29.19
CA TYR A 124 -8.73 -7.60 29.96
C TYR A 124 -9.56 -6.32 30.08
N LYS A 125 -10.31 -5.97 29.03
CA LYS A 125 -11.24 -4.85 29.07
C LYS A 125 -12.38 -5.08 30.07
N LYS A 126 -12.91 -6.29 30.16
CA LYS A 126 -14.02 -6.64 31.05
C LYS A 126 -13.60 -6.76 32.52
N ASN A 127 -12.46 -7.41 32.78
CA ASN A 127 -12.06 -7.76 34.14
C ASN A 127 -11.16 -6.71 34.79
N TYR A 128 -10.26 -6.09 34.01
CA TYR A 128 -9.22 -5.19 34.52
C TYR A 128 -9.32 -3.77 33.97
N ASN A 129 -10.29 -3.47 33.08
CA ASN A 129 -10.39 -2.21 32.34
C ASN A 129 -9.09 -1.81 31.59
N GLN A 130 -8.28 -2.79 31.19
CA GLN A 130 -7.04 -2.57 30.44
C GLN A 130 -7.27 -2.79 28.95
N HIS A 131 -6.59 -2.00 28.12
CA HIS A 131 -6.71 -2.05 26.67
C HIS A 131 -5.37 -2.40 26.01
N PHE A 132 -5.30 -3.58 25.41
CA PHE A 132 -4.17 -4.00 24.58
C PHE A 132 -4.43 -3.68 23.10
N PRO A 133 -3.39 -3.39 22.31
CA PRO A 133 -3.53 -3.28 20.87
C PRO A 133 -3.92 -4.63 20.26
N LEU A 134 -4.93 -4.61 19.38
CA LEU A 134 -5.32 -5.79 18.61
C LEU A 134 -4.25 -6.03 17.54
N THR A 135 -3.80 -7.28 17.40
CA THR A 135 -2.94 -7.68 16.29
C THR A 135 -3.57 -8.90 15.65
N ASP A 136 -3.93 -8.76 14.38
CA ASP A 136 -4.46 -9.87 13.61
C ASP A 136 -3.38 -10.96 13.50
N ALA A 137 -3.79 -12.23 13.36
CA ALA A 137 -2.87 -13.34 13.12
C ALA A 137 -1.98 -13.13 11.86
N SER A 138 -2.34 -12.16 11.00
CA SER A 138 -1.60 -11.66 9.84
C SER A 138 -0.91 -10.30 10.04
N GLY A 139 -1.17 -9.60 11.14
CA GLY A 139 -0.74 -8.21 11.39
C GLY A 139 0.67 -8.08 11.98
N ALA A 140 1.21 -9.20 12.46
CA ALA A 140 2.61 -9.48 12.40
C ALA A 140 3.19 -9.49 10.98
N SER A 141 3.48 -8.34 10.39
CA SER A 141 4.47 -8.26 9.29
C SER A 141 5.85 -8.61 9.88
N TYR A 142 5.99 -9.87 10.26
CA TYR A 142 7.16 -10.44 10.91
C TYR A 142 8.17 -10.80 9.83
N GLY A 143 8.94 -9.79 9.47
CA GLY A 143 9.84 -9.78 8.33
C GLY A 143 9.70 -8.41 7.73
N ASP A 144 10.65 -7.54 8.03
CA ASP A 144 10.87 -6.32 7.26
C ASP A 144 10.88 -6.74 5.78
N HIS A 145 9.75 -6.56 5.09
CA HIS A 145 9.83 -6.46 3.66
C HIS A 145 10.73 -5.24 3.44
N PRO A 146 11.91 -5.43 2.83
CA PRO A 146 12.80 -4.31 2.62
C PRO A 146 11.98 -3.21 1.95
N PRO A 147 12.16 -1.94 2.35
CA PRO A 147 11.43 -0.84 1.76
C PRO A 147 11.54 -0.98 0.24
N PRO A 148 10.43 -0.76 -0.50
CA PRO A 148 10.42 -0.95 -1.93
C PRO A 148 11.59 -0.18 -2.52
N VAL A 149 12.50 -0.90 -3.18
CA VAL A 149 13.73 -0.30 -3.73
C VAL A 149 13.31 0.85 -4.65
N ALA A 150 13.91 2.02 -4.45
CA ALA A 150 13.65 3.19 -5.27
C ALA A 150 13.88 2.84 -6.74
N ARG A 151 12.82 2.91 -7.54
CA ARG A 151 12.91 2.69 -8.98
C ARG A 151 13.51 3.95 -9.60
N ALA A 152 14.57 3.78 -10.39
CA ALA A 152 15.14 4.89 -11.15
C ALA A 152 14.09 5.48 -12.09
N GLU A 153 13.99 6.80 -12.10
CA GLU A 153 13.17 7.52 -13.08
C GLU A 153 13.79 7.35 -14.48
N PRO A 154 12.96 7.26 -15.54
CA PRO A 154 13.49 7.19 -16.89
C PRO A 154 14.30 8.46 -17.20
N PRO A 155 15.44 8.34 -17.90
CA PRO A 155 16.22 9.49 -18.29
C PRO A 155 15.39 10.42 -19.20
N PRO A 156 15.73 11.73 -19.23
CA PRO A 156 15.07 12.67 -20.14
C PRO A 156 15.29 12.25 -21.60
N TYR A 157 14.32 12.60 -22.44
CA TYR A 157 14.35 12.30 -23.86
C TYR A 157 15.55 12.95 -24.57
N ASN A 158 16.20 12.19 -25.45
CA ASN A 158 17.46 12.57 -26.09
C ASN A 158 17.30 13.41 -27.38
N GLY A 159 16.07 13.71 -27.81
CA GLY A 159 15.79 14.55 -28.99
C GLY A 159 15.78 13.81 -30.34
N PHE A 160 16.00 12.49 -30.36
CA PHE A 160 16.00 11.70 -31.60
C PHE A 160 14.77 10.80 -31.70
N GLY A 161 14.17 10.70 -32.89
CA GLY A 161 13.02 9.81 -33.14
C GLY A 161 11.72 10.31 -32.50
N ASP A 162 10.84 9.38 -32.11
CA ASP A 162 9.61 9.69 -31.39
C ASP A 162 9.77 9.39 -29.89
N GLU A 163 9.13 10.18 -29.04
CA GLU A 163 9.27 10.04 -27.57
C GLU A 163 8.67 8.73 -27.07
N GLU A 164 7.54 8.32 -27.65
CA GLU A 164 6.86 7.08 -27.27
C GLU A 164 7.68 5.84 -27.68
N ASP A 165 8.35 5.91 -28.84
CA ASP A 165 9.20 4.84 -29.38
C ASP A 165 10.54 4.73 -28.63
N THR A 166 11.22 5.87 -28.41
CA THR A 166 12.50 5.90 -27.68
C THR A 166 12.37 5.45 -26.23
N LEU A 167 11.25 5.76 -25.57
CA LEU A 167 10.97 5.26 -24.23
C LEU A 167 10.91 3.72 -24.17
N GLY A 168 10.59 3.06 -25.28
CA GLY A 168 10.65 1.60 -25.40
C GLY A 168 12.03 1.02 -25.11
N TYR A 169 13.10 1.69 -25.55
CA TYR A 169 14.49 1.28 -25.34
C TYR A 169 14.93 1.42 -23.89
N VAL A 170 14.35 2.37 -23.15
CA VAL A 170 14.57 2.52 -21.70
C VAL A 170 13.86 1.40 -20.94
N LYS A 171 12.65 1.03 -21.38
CA LYS A 171 11.80 0.04 -20.69
C LYS A 171 12.21 -1.40 -20.95
N LYS A 172 12.70 -1.72 -22.15
CA LYS A 172 13.02 -3.09 -22.58
C LYS A 172 14.37 -3.12 -23.30
N LEU A 173 15.13 -4.19 -23.08
CA LEU A 173 16.37 -4.45 -23.82
C LEU A 173 16.13 -4.58 -25.32
N LEU A 174 15.03 -5.24 -25.70
CA LEU A 174 14.56 -5.33 -27.08
C LEU A 174 13.30 -4.47 -27.21
N PRO A 175 13.36 -3.33 -27.92
CA PRO A 175 12.21 -2.44 -28.06
C PRO A 175 11.12 -3.12 -28.89
N GLU A 176 9.88 -2.91 -28.48
CA GLU A 176 8.70 -3.27 -29.26
C GLU A 176 8.07 -2.01 -29.83
N LYS A 177 7.53 -2.09 -31.05
CA LYS A 177 6.81 -0.98 -31.64
C LYS A 177 5.69 -0.52 -30.70
N PRO A 178 5.55 0.80 -30.43
CA PRO A 178 4.50 1.31 -29.57
C PRO A 178 3.12 0.90 -30.13
N LYS A 179 2.27 0.40 -29.23
CA LYS A 179 0.90 0.02 -29.57
C LYS A 179 0.03 1.27 -29.57
N LYS A 180 -0.62 1.54 -30.70
CA LYS A 180 -1.61 2.62 -30.80
C LYS A 180 -2.84 2.26 -29.95
N ASP A 181 -3.46 3.27 -29.37
CA ASP A 181 -4.76 3.12 -28.71
C ASP A 181 -5.83 2.84 -29.77
N PHE A 182 -6.11 1.55 -29.97
CA PHE A 182 -7.01 1.07 -31.00
C PHE A 182 -8.46 1.50 -30.73
N PHE A 183 -8.89 1.47 -29.47
CA PHE A 183 -10.25 1.87 -29.10
C PHE A 183 -10.47 3.34 -29.40
N LYS A 184 -9.53 4.20 -28.98
CA LYS A 184 -9.59 5.63 -29.30
C LYS A 184 -9.62 5.90 -30.79
N TYR A 185 -8.81 5.17 -31.57
CA TYR A 185 -8.75 5.33 -33.02
C TYR A 185 -10.08 4.97 -33.69
N VAL A 186 -10.71 3.87 -33.29
CA VAL A 186 -11.98 3.40 -33.88
C VAL A 186 -13.15 4.26 -33.44
N ASP A 187 -13.27 4.55 -32.15
CA ASP A 187 -14.42 5.30 -31.60
C ASP A 187 -14.45 6.76 -32.07
N ASN A 188 -13.27 7.32 -32.36
CA ASN A 188 -13.12 8.68 -32.85
C ASN A 188 -12.75 8.76 -34.33
N ASP A 189 -12.91 7.66 -35.07
CA ASP A 189 -12.68 7.68 -36.51
C ASP A 189 -13.56 8.75 -37.16
N LYS A 190 -12.95 9.56 -38.03
CA LYS A 190 -13.56 10.73 -38.72
C LYS A 190 -14.07 11.86 -37.83
N LYS A 191 -14.02 11.76 -36.49
CA LYS A 191 -14.36 12.88 -35.60
C LYS A 191 -13.23 13.90 -35.60
N THR A 192 -13.54 15.12 -36.02
CA THR A 192 -12.56 16.20 -36.19
C THR A 192 -13.14 17.50 -35.67
N PHE A 193 -12.47 18.12 -34.69
CA PHE A 193 -12.83 19.48 -34.30
C PHE A 193 -12.25 20.49 -35.28
N ARG A 194 -13.09 21.39 -35.76
CA ARG A 194 -12.72 22.44 -36.71
C ARG A 194 -12.89 23.79 -36.05
N TYR A 195 -11.82 24.58 -36.03
CA TYR A 195 -11.79 25.92 -35.45
C TYR A 195 -11.42 26.94 -36.50
N THR A 196 -12.07 28.09 -36.47
CA THR A 196 -11.68 29.27 -37.24
C THR A 196 -10.81 30.14 -36.36
N ALA A 197 -9.62 30.50 -36.86
CA ALA A 197 -8.64 31.31 -36.15
C ALA A 197 -8.08 32.42 -37.05
N ARG A 198 -7.42 33.40 -36.43
CA ARG A 198 -6.59 34.42 -37.10
C ARG A 198 -5.24 34.51 -36.40
N PHE A 199 -4.25 35.14 -37.01
CA PHE A 199 -3.02 35.44 -36.28
C PHE A 199 -3.27 36.46 -35.16
N ASN A 200 -2.57 36.28 -34.04
CA ASN A 200 -2.41 37.29 -33.02
C ASN A 200 -1.09 38.03 -33.29
N THR A 201 -1.11 38.93 -34.27
CA THR A 201 0.05 39.74 -34.71
C THR A 201 -0.36 41.19 -34.94
N GLN A 202 0.61 42.10 -34.88
CA GLN A 202 0.42 43.53 -35.19
C GLN A 202 0.80 43.86 -36.64
N ILE A 203 1.31 42.88 -37.40
CA ILE A 203 1.71 43.04 -38.80
C ILE A 203 0.44 43.18 -39.65
N PRO A 204 0.18 44.33 -40.27
CA PRO A 204 -1.10 44.64 -40.92
C PRO A 204 -1.43 43.67 -42.06
N GLU A 205 -0.43 43.15 -42.77
CA GLU A 205 -0.62 42.18 -43.86
C GLU A 205 -1.19 40.83 -43.37
N ASP A 206 -0.94 40.47 -42.12
CA ASP A 206 -1.30 39.17 -41.55
C ASP A 206 -2.59 39.20 -40.70
N VAL A 207 -3.09 40.39 -40.34
CA VAL A 207 -4.28 40.57 -39.47
C VAL A 207 -5.56 40.02 -40.11
N ASP A 208 -5.68 40.16 -41.42
CA ASP A 208 -6.88 39.75 -42.18
C ASP A 208 -6.85 38.29 -42.61
N ARG A 209 -5.72 37.60 -42.43
CA ARG A 209 -5.60 36.17 -42.72
C ARG A 209 -6.46 35.36 -41.76
N ARG A 210 -7.12 34.35 -42.32
CA ARG A 210 -7.98 33.43 -41.59
C ARG A 210 -7.45 32.02 -41.77
N PHE A 211 -7.49 31.23 -40.72
CA PHE A 211 -7.00 29.87 -40.68
C PHE A 211 -8.10 28.95 -40.17
N ILE A 212 -8.12 27.75 -40.72
CA ILE A 212 -8.96 26.65 -40.28
C ILE A 212 -8.03 25.64 -39.62
N ILE A 213 -8.17 25.49 -38.30
CA ILE A 213 -7.42 24.50 -37.52
C ILE A 213 -8.31 23.27 -37.39
N CYS A 214 -7.83 22.13 -37.89
CA CYS A 214 -8.51 20.84 -37.74
C CYS A 214 -7.73 19.99 -36.74
N PHE A 215 -8.39 19.54 -35.68
CA PHE A 215 -7.86 18.61 -34.68
C PHE A 215 -8.54 17.25 -34.83
N PHE A 216 -7.76 16.21 -35.10
CA PHE A 216 -8.25 14.85 -35.33
C PHE A 216 -8.21 14.05 -34.02
N LEU A 217 -9.38 13.62 -33.55
CA LEU A 217 -9.50 12.95 -32.24
C LEU A 217 -9.00 11.50 -32.24
N ALA A 218 -8.90 10.87 -33.41
CA ALA A 218 -8.44 9.49 -33.55
C ALA A 218 -6.95 9.30 -33.19
N ASP A 219 -6.12 10.31 -33.43
CA ASP A 219 -4.65 10.24 -33.25
C ASP A 219 -4.02 11.47 -32.60
N ASP A 220 -4.84 12.39 -32.05
CA ASP A 220 -4.41 13.65 -31.41
C ASP A 220 -3.50 14.51 -32.30
N THR A 221 -3.69 14.43 -33.62
CA THR A 221 -2.95 15.26 -34.58
C THR A 221 -3.75 16.51 -34.94
N LEU A 222 -3.04 17.55 -35.38
CA LEU A 222 -3.67 18.75 -35.89
C LEU A 222 -3.07 19.16 -37.23
N SER A 223 -3.86 19.83 -38.05
CA SER A 223 -3.43 20.48 -39.29
C SER A 223 -4.02 21.87 -39.38
N ILE A 224 -3.30 22.80 -40.02
CA ILE A 224 -3.78 24.17 -40.23
C ILE A 224 -3.88 24.43 -41.74
N PHE A 225 -5.02 24.92 -42.17
CA PHE A 225 -5.32 25.24 -43.55
C PHE A 225 -5.73 26.71 -43.68
N GLU A 226 -5.16 27.40 -44.65
CA GLU A 226 -5.51 28.77 -45.01
C GLU A 226 -6.43 28.77 -46.24
N PRO A 227 -7.71 29.13 -46.11
CA PRO A 227 -8.60 29.28 -47.27
C PRO A 227 -8.10 30.37 -48.22
N ALA A 228 -8.07 30.07 -49.52
CA ALA A 228 -7.73 31.05 -50.54
C ALA A 228 -8.81 32.13 -50.64
N GLN A 229 -8.42 33.39 -50.53
CA GLN A 229 -9.30 34.54 -50.68
C GLN A 229 -9.03 35.25 -52.01
N LYS A 230 -10.09 35.67 -52.71
CA LYS A 230 -9.93 36.43 -53.96
C LYS A 230 -9.34 37.80 -53.64
N ASN A 231 -8.40 38.25 -54.47
CA ASN A 231 -7.75 39.56 -54.38
C ASN A 231 -6.94 39.80 -53.09
N SER A 232 -6.59 38.76 -52.31
CA SER A 232 -5.76 38.93 -51.10
C SER A 232 -4.26 39.03 -51.39
N GLY A 233 -3.80 38.58 -52.57
CA GLY A 233 -2.38 38.49 -52.90
C GLY A 233 -1.62 37.38 -52.16
N VAL A 234 -2.29 36.59 -51.32
CA VAL A 234 -1.70 35.48 -50.54
C VAL A 234 -2.14 34.15 -51.14
N VAL A 235 -1.18 33.25 -51.35
CA VAL A 235 -1.46 31.87 -51.79
C VAL A 235 -2.01 31.09 -50.59
N GLY A 236 -3.30 30.76 -50.64
CA GLY A 236 -3.91 29.86 -49.67
C GLY A 236 -3.42 28.42 -49.83
N GLY A 237 -3.78 27.56 -48.88
CA GLY A 237 -3.42 26.15 -48.90
C GLY A 237 -3.11 25.60 -47.52
N LYS A 238 -2.35 24.51 -47.49
CA LYS A 238 -1.94 23.87 -46.24
C LYS A 238 -0.85 24.72 -45.56
N PHE A 239 -1.20 25.37 -44.46
CA PHE A 239 -0.27 26.18 -43.68
C PHE A 239 0.61 25.31 -42.77
N LEU A 240 0.01 24.29 -42.13
CA LEU A 240 0.71 23.36 -41.25
C LEU A 240 0.25 21.93 -41.51
N GLU A 241 1.20 21.01 -41.70
CA GLU A 241 0.89 19.62 -41.99
C GLU A 241 0.30 18.87 -40.80
N ARG A 242 -0.51 17.84 -41.09
CA ARG A 242 -1.12 16.97 -40.07
C ARG A 242 -0.04 16.23 -39.31
N ARG A 243 0.27 16.68 -38.09
CA ARG A 243 1.21 16.05 -37.17
C ARG A 243 0.78 16.32 -35.72
N LYS A 244 1.45 15.66 -34.77
CA LYS A 244 1.32 15.96 -33.34
C LYS A 244 2.27 17.12 -33.01
N TYR A 245 1.75 18.20 -32.44
CA TYR A 245 2.55 19.38 -32.09
C TYR A 245 2.58 19.58 -30.58
N LYS A 246 3.67 20.19 -30.12
CA LYS A 246 3.92 20.47 -28.71
C LYS A 246 3.74 21.95 -28.40
N LYS A 247 3.32 22.21 -27.17
CA LYS A 247 3.36 23.52 -26.54
C LYS A 247 4.81 23.90 -26.24
N LYS A 248 5.02 25.16 -25.86
CA LYS A 248 6.32 25.63 -25.36
C LYS A 248 6.83 24.83 -24.15
N ASN A 249 5.93 24.23 -23.37
CA ASN A 249 6.25 23.46 -22.17
C ASN A 249 6.69 22.01 -22.46
N GLY A 250 6.70 21.58 -23.72
CA GLY A 250 7.04 20.20 -24.12
C GLY A 250 5.85 19.23 -24.14
N GLU A 251 4.71 19.59 -23.53
CA GLU A 251 3.47 18.81 -23.59
C GLU A 251 2.80 18.88 -24.97
N PHE A 252 2.10 17.81 -25.35
CA PHE A 252 1.32 17.78 -26.58
C PHE A 252 0.06 18.67 -26.46
N ILE A 253 -0.33 19.26 -27.59
CA ILE A 253 -1.54 20.07 -27.67
C ILE A 253 -2.77 19.17 -27.60
N THR A 254 -3.75 19.56 -26.80
CA THR A 254 -5.02 18.85 -26.59
C THR A 254 -6.21 19.70 -27.04
N PRO A 255 -7.40 19.11 -27.29
CA PRO A 255 -8.60 19.88 -27.62
C PRO A 255 -8.96 20.93 -26.57
N SER A 256 -8.66 20.68 -25.30
CA SER A 256 -8.91 21.59 -24.17
C SER A 256 -8.14 22.91 -24.26
N ASP A 257 -7.08 22.96 -25.07
CA ASP A 257 -6.28 24.16 -25.28
C ASP A 257 -6.93 25.13 -26.29
N PHE A 258 -7.93 24.67 -27.05
CA PHE A 258 -8.64 25.47 -28.04
C PHE A 258 -9.91 26.06 -27.45
N VAL A 259 -9.75 27.11 -26.64
CA VAL A 259 -10.88 27.87 -26.07
C VAL A 259 -11.26 29.00 -27.03
N ILE A 260 -12.56 29.18 -27.30
CA ILE A 260 -13.06 30.29 -28.13
C ILE A 260 -12.74 31.63 -27.47
N GLY A 261 -12.13 32.54 -28.22
CA GLY A 261 -11.61 33.82 -27.72
C GLY A 261 -10.23 33.71 -27.03
N GLY A 262 -9.68 32.50 -26.90
CA GLY A 262 -8.34 32.24 -26.38
C GLY A 262 -7.26 32.30 -27.47
N ASP A 263 -6.01 32.40 -27.02
CA ASP A 263 -4.82 32.35 -27.87
C ASP A 263 -4.08 31.02 -27.70
N VAL A 264 -3.68 30.39 -28.82
CA VAL A 264 -2.89 29.16 -28.84
C VAL A 264 -1.62 29.35 -29.66
N VAL A 265 -0.48 28.95 -29.10
CA VAL A 265 0.81 29.01 -29.81
C VAL A 265 1.16 27.65 -30.39
N ILE A 266 1.25 27.57 -31.71
CA ILE A 266 1.54 26.34 -32.46
C ILE A 266 2.72 26.60 -33.38
N ASN A 267 3.79 25.82 -33.23
CA ASN A 267 5.00 25.94 -34.06
C ASN A 267 5.54 27.38 -34.17
N ALA A 268 5.65 28.06 -33.01
CA ALA A 268 6.06 29.47 -32.87
C ALA A 268 5.09 30.53 -33.41
N HIS A 269 3.95 30.16 -34.00
CA HIS A 269 2.92 31.10 -34.42
C HIS A 269 1.79 31.19 -33.39
N SER A 270 1.33 32.41 -33.08
CA SER A 270 0.22 32.65 -32.16
C SER A 270 -1.09 32.82 -32.92
N PHE A 271 -2.06 31.96 -32.62
CA PHE A 271 -3.38 31.96 -33.25
C PHE A 271 -4.46 32.35 -32.22
N HIS A 272 -5.28 33.31 -32.58
CA HIS A 272 -6.46 33.69 -31.82
C HIS A 272 -7.67 32.93 -32.34
N ILE A 273 -8.33 32.14 -31.47
CA ILE A 273 -9.47 31.29 -31.84
C ILE A 273 -10.73 32.15 -31.89
N LEU A 274 -11.34 32.26 -33.06
CA LEU A 274 -12.53 33.10 -33.28
C LEU A 274 -13.81 32.32 -33.05
N ASN A 275 -13.90 31.12 -33.63
CA ASN A 275 -15.09 30.30 -33.55
C ASN A 275 -14.75 28.81 -33.66
N ALA A 276 -15.62 27.96 -33.13
CA ALA A 276 -15.61 26.53 -33.37
C ALA A 276 -16.78 26.16 -34.29
N ASP A 277 -16.59 25.16 -35.15
CA ASP A 277 -17.67 24.63 -35.99
C ASP A 277 -18.65 23.84 -35.11
N GLU A 278 -19.95 24.06 -35.32
CA GLU A 278 -21.00 23.24 -34.71
C GLU A 278 -21.07 21.92 -35.49
N GLN A 279 -20.57 20.84 -34.91
CA GLN A 279 -20.74 19.47 -35.40
C GLN A 279 -21.73 18.69 -34.55
#